data_AF-A0A9D9AJ30-F1
#
_entry.id   AF-A0A9D9AJ30-F1
#
_cell.length_a   1.000
_cell.length_b   1.000
_cell.length_c   1.000
_cell.angle_alpha   90.00
_cell.angle_beta   90.00
_cell.angle_gamma   90.00
#
_symmetry.space_group_name_H-M   'P 1'
#
loop_
_entity.id
_entity.type
_entity.pdbx_description
1 polymer ?
#
loop_
_entity_poly.entity_id
_entity_poly.type
_entity_poly.pdbx_seq_one_letter_code
_entity_poly.pdbx_strand_id
1 'polypeptide(L)'
;MALVRMRTLMAIVASLSAHLVFASTAFANDCSRFAEHRDSYLYRSSVGMEQALAQMAQQRGVPIEAAAFYWGGDLMRADDPASLRSLSLLTLASYGWRNNTERAETAMARIFLERDHAFAGLLVGLMLSDDQGEADFYQARAYLADASRAGNRDADAFLALFDRCHRRAMAFN
;
A
#
# COMPACT_ATOMS: atom_id res chain seq x y z
N MET A 1 -9.08 59.94 -6.55
CA MET A 1 -9.25 58.67 -7.30
C MET A 1 -8.13 57.64 -7.06
N ALA A 2 -7.32 57.74 -6.00
CA ALA A 2 -6.24 56.77 -5.71
C ALA A 2 -6.60 55.71 -4.63
N LEU A 3 -7.55 56.01 -3.74
CA LEU A 3 -7.92 55.12 -2.62
C LEU A 3 -8.73 53.86 -3.03
N VAL A 4 -9.39 53.88 -4.19
CA VAL A 4 -10.24 52.76 -4.62
C VAL A 4 -9.40 51.60 -5.20
N ARG A 5 -8.28 51.90 -5.87
CA ARG A 5 -7.39 50.88 -6.48
C ARG A 5 -6.58 50.07 -5.47
N MET A 6 -6.33 50.60 -4.26
CA MET A 6 -5.51 49.92 -3.26
C MET A 6 -6.29 48.86 -2.47
N ARG A 7 -7.61 49.02 -2.34
CA ARG A 7 -8.49 48.04 -1.67
C ARG A 7 -8.73 46.78 -2.49
N THR A 8 -8.73 46.87 -3.82
CA THR A 8 -8.95 45.72 -4.71
C THR A 8 -7.75 44.77 -4.74
N LEU A 9 -6.52 45.29 -4.61
CA LEU A 9 -5.31 44.47 -4.61
C LEU A 9 -5.12 43.67 -3.32
N MET A 10 -5.50 44.19 -2.15
CA MET A 10 -5.43 43.44 -0.89
C MET A 10 -6.45 42.31 -0.79
N ALA A 11 -7.63 42.46 -1.41
CA ALA A 11 -8.65 41.41 -1.42
C ALA A 11 -8.21 40.16 -2.19
N ILE A 12 -7.48 40.34 -3.30
CA ILE A 12 -6.97 39.23 -4.11
C ILE A 12 -5.89 38.45 -3.37
N VAL A 13 -4.96 39.15 -2.70
CA VAL A 13 -3.88 38.51 -1.92
C VAL A 13 -4.41 37.73 -0.71
N ALA A 14 -5.42 38.25 -0.01
CA ALA A 14 -6.07 37.55 1.10
C ALA A 14 -6.89 36.31 0.65
N SER A 15 -7.54 36.37 -0.52
CA SER A 15 -8.29 35.23 -1.05
C SER A 15 -7.39 34.07 -1.51
N LEU A 16 -6.23 34.38 -2.10
CA LEU A 16 -5.25 33.34 -2.47
C LEU A 16 -4.65 32.64 -1.25
N SER A 17 -4.33 33.40 -0.19
CA SER A 17 -3.72 32.82 1.01
C SER A 17 -4.70 31.94 1.79
N ALA A 18 -5.99 32.30 1.85
CA ALA A 18 -7.02 31.42 2.42
C ALA A 18 -7.18 30.12 1.61
N HIS A 19 -7.28 30.19 0.28
CA HIS A 19 -7.44 29.00 -0.56
C HIS A 19 -6.23 28.06 -0.50
N LEU A 20 -5.02 28.59 -0.35
CA LEU A 20 -3.81 27.78 -0.17
C LEU A 20 -3.80 27.05 1.18
N VAL A 21 -4.27 27.68 2.26
CA VAL A 21 -4.35 27.05 3.60
C VAL A 21 -5.45 25.99 3.67
N PHE A 22 -6.61 26.20 3.05
CA PHE A 22 -7.67 25.18 3.03
C PHE A 22 -7.35 24.01 2.09
N ALA A 23 -6.66 24.25 0.97
CA ALA A 23 -6.26 23.19 0.06
C ALA A 23 -5.12 22.32 0.63
N SER A 24 -4.23 22.90 1.45
CA SER A 24 -3.15 22.15 2.09
C SER A 24 -3.63 21.28 3.25
N THR A 25 -4.62 21.74 4.03
CA THR A 25 -5.23 20.95 5.11
C THR A 25 -6.07 19.79 4.59
N ALA A 26 -6.84 20.00 3.53
CA ALA A 26 -7.60 18.92 2.87
C ALA A 26 -6.67 17.85 2.30
N PHE A 27 -5.58 18.24 1.65
CA PHE A 27 -4.57 17.33 1.11
C PHE A 27 -3.86 16.53 2.21
N ALA A 28 -3.40 17.21 3.28
CA ALA A 28 -2.76 16.55 4.41
C ALA A 28 -3.68 15.52 5.08
N ASN A 29 -4.98 15.83 5.16
CA ASN A 29 -6.00 14.94 5.71
C ASN A 29 -6.26 13.71 4.82
N ASP A 30 -6.25 13.87 3.49
CA ASP A 30 -6.40 12.73 2.56
C ASP A 30 -5.20 11.77 2.63
N CYS A 31 -3.98 12.30 2.76
CA CYS A 31 -2.77 11.50 2.91
C CYS A 31 -2.68 10.79 4.26
N SER A 32 -3.00 11.47 5.36
CA SER A 32 -3.04 10.82 6.68
C SER A 32 -4.08 9.70 6.71
N ARG A 33 -5.24 9.93 6.09
CA ARG A 33 -6.30 8.93 5.98
C ARG A 33 -5.89 7.74 5.11
N PHE A 34 -5.20 7.98 4.00
CA PHE A 34 -4.66 6.90 3.17
C PHE A 34 -3.68 6.04 3.95
N ALA A 35 -2.68 6.66 4.61
CA ALA A 35 -1.69 5.96 5.41
C ALA A 35 -2.35 5.14 6.54
N GLU A 36 -3.27 5.74 7.30
CA GLU A 36 -4.00 5.03 8.37
C GLU A 36 -4.75 3.80 7.82
N HIS A 37 -5.49 3.95 6.71
CA HIS A 37 -6.21 2.83 6.11
C HIS A 37 -5.27 1.76 5.56
N ARG A 38 -4.16 2.16 4.92
CA ARG A 38 -3.13 1.26 4.39
C ARG A 38 -2.54 0.43 5.52
N ASP A 39 -2.00 1.08 6.55
CA ASP A 39 -1.31 0.42 7.67
C ASP A 39 -2.26 -0.52 8.42
N SER A 40 -3.48 -0.05 8.66
CA SER A 40 -4.52 -0.84 9.31
C SER A 40 -4.94 -2.06 8.48
N TYR A 41 -4.99 -1.94 7.15
CA TYR A 41 -5.31 -3.05 6.25
C TYR A 41 -4.18 -4.07 6.19
N LEU A 42 -2.93 -3.61 6.04
CA LEU A 42 -1.74 -4.47 6.01
C LEU A 42 -1.64 -5.27 7.31
N TYR A 43 -1.72 -4.59 8.47
CA TYR A 43 -1.68 -5.24 9.78
C TYR A 43 -2.79 -6.29 9.96
N ARG A 44 -4.05 -5.94 9.67
CA ARG A 44 -5.16 -6.90 9.81
C ARG A 44 -5.02 -8.10 8.87
N SER A 45 -4.43 -7.89 7.70
CA SER A 45 -4.22 -8.96 6.72
C SER A 45 -3.13 -9.94 7.20
N SER A 46 -2.06 -9.45 7.82
CA SER A 46 -0.92 -10.30 8.22
C SER A 46 -1.07 -10.95 9.59
N VAL A 47 -1.76 -10.32 10.56
CA VAL A 47 -1.71 -10.72 11.97
C VAL A 47 -2.09 -12.19 12.23
N GLY A 48 -3.09 -12.71 11.52
CA GLY A 48 -3.50 -14.11 11.66
C GLY A 48 -2.44 -15.09 11.13
N MET A 49 -1.73 -14.68 10.06
CA MET A 49 -0.66 -15.47 9.47
C MET A 49 0.60 -15.47 10.36
N GLU A 50 0.95 -14.33 10.97
CA GLU A 50 2.04 -14.24 11.94
C GLU A 50 1.81 -15.18 13.14
N GLN A 51 0.59 -15.21 13.66
CA GLN A 51 0.22 -16.12 14.75
C GLN A 51 0.29 -17.60 14.33
N ALA A 52 -0.20 -17.93 13.13
CA ALA A 52 -0.14 -19.28 12.60
C ALA A 52 1.31 -19.76 12.39
N LEU A 53 2.18 -18.88 11.88
CA LEU A 53 3.61 -19.15 11.72
C LEU A 53 4.31 -19.37 13.05
N ALA A 54 4.04 -18.53 14.05
CA ALA A 54 4.62 -18.69 15.38
C ALA A 54 4.22 -20.02 16.01
N GLN A 55 2.95 -20.43 15.89
CA GLN A 55 2.48 -21.73 16.36
C GLN A 55 3.15 -22.88 15.61
N MET A 56 3.25 -22.81 14.29
CA MET A 56 3.92 -23.84 13.48
C MET A 56 5.39 -23.99 13.85
N ALA A 57 6.10 -22.86 14.00
CA ALA A 57 7.49 -22.80 14.40
C ALA A 57 7.69 -23.46 15.77
N GLN A 58 6.83 -23.12 16.74
CA GLN A 58 6.84 -23.71 18.08
C GLN A 58 6.58 -25.23 18.05
N GLN A 59 5.55 -25.68 17.33
CA GLN A 59 5.19 -27.10 17.23
C GLN A 59 6.30 -27.94 16.59
N ARG A 60 7.03 -27.38 15.62
CA ARG A 60 8.12 -28.06 14.90
C ARG A 60 9.49 -27.87 15.55
N GLY A 61 9.61 -27.01 16.56
CA GLY A 61 10.89 -26.69 17.18
C GLY A 61 11.89 -26.04 16.22
N VAL A 62 11.41 -25.20 15.29
CA VAL A 62 12.23 -24.51 14.29
C VAL A 62 12.06 -22.99 14.38
N PRO A 63 13.01 -22.18 13.88
CA PRO A 63 12.82 -20.73 13.74
C PRO A 63 11.62 -20.39 12.85
N ILE A 64 11.02 -19.22 13.07
CA ILE A 64 9.83 -18.76 12.32
C ILE A 64 10.12 -18.60 10.82
N GLU A 65 11.34 -18.18 10.47
CA GLU A 65 11.79 -18.02 9.10
C GLU A 65 11.89 -19.38 8.38
N ALA A 66 12.33 -20.42 9.10
CA ALA A 66 12.36 -21.77 8.57
C ALA A 66 10.94 -22.33 8.36
N ALA A 67 10.03 -22.10 9.31
CA ALA A 67 8.63 -22.48 9.16
C ALA A 67 7.97 -21.81 7.95
N ALA A 68 8.19 -20.49 7.78
CA ALA A 68 7.71 -19.74 6.62
C ALA A 68 8.30 -20.25 5.31
N PHE A 69 9.60 -20.59 5.26
CA PHE A 69 10.23 -21.14 4.07
C PHE A 69 9.58 -22.46 3.63
N TYR A 70 9.42 -23.41 4.55
CA TYR A 70 8.81 -24.71 4.22
C TYR A 70 7.35 -24.54 3.80
N TRP A 71 6.58 -23.75 4.54
CA TRP A 71 5.17 -23.54 4.20
C TRP A 71 5.02 -22.79 2.87
N GLY A 72 5.84 -21.78 2.62
CA GLY A 72 5.87 -21.06 1.35
C GLY A 72 6.14 -21.99 0.17
N GLY A 73 7.09 -22.93 0.32
CA GLY A 73 7.36 -23.95 -0.70
C GLY A 73 6.18 -24.87 -0.97
N ASP A 74 5.42 -25.25 0.06
CA ASP A 74 4.21 -26.06 -0.10
C ASP A 74 3.07 -25.28 -0.77
N LEU A 75 2.87 -24.02 -0.40
CA LEU A 75 1.88 -23.14 -1.00
C LEU A 75 2.18 -22.87 -2.48
N MET A 76 3.45 -22.64 -2.82
CA MET A 76 3.90 -22.46 -4.21
C MET A 76 3.69 -23.72 -5.06
N ARG A 77 3.77 -24.91 -4.45
CA ARG A 77 3.57 -26.19 -5.16
C ARG A 77 2.08 -26.49 -5.38
N ALA A 78 1.23 -26.09 -4.44
CA ALA A 78 -0.21 -26.26 -4.57
C ALA A 78 -0.78 -25.38 -5.68
N ASP A 79 -0.31 -24.12 -5.77
CA ASP A 79 -0.59 -23.17 -6.86
C ASP A 79 -2.09 -22.95 -7.18
N ASP A 80 -2.96 -23.22 -6.21
CA ASP A 80 -4.39 -22.96 -6.29
C ASP A 80 -4.76 -21.59 -5.70
N PRO A 81 -5.96 -21.04 -6.00
CA PRO A 81 -6.33 -19.70 -5.53
C PRO A 81 -6.28 -19.49 -4.01
N ALA A 82 -6.58 -20.52 -3.21
CA ALA A 82 -6.53 -20.42 -1.75
C ALA A 82 -5.07 -20.46 -1.27
N SER A 83 -4.25 -21.34 -1.85
CA SER A 83 -2.81 -21.37 -1.56
C SER A 83 -2.08 -20.11 -1.97
N LEU A 84 -2.42 -19.50 -3.12
CA LEU A 84 -1.87 -18.20 -3.53
C LEU A 84 -2.25 -17.09 -2.57
N ARG A 85 -3.50 -17.09 -2.07
CA ARG A 85 -3.92 -16.15 -1.02
C ARG A 85 -3.10 -16.32 0.24
N SER A 86 -2.94 -17.56 0.73
CA SER A 86 -2.09 -17.84 1.88
C SER A 86 -0.63 -17.47 1.64
N LEU A 87 -0.12 -17.68 0.42
CA LEU A 87 1.23 -17.30 0.04
C LEU A 87 1.41 -15.78 0.09
N SER A 88 0.46 -15.01 -0.43
CA SER A 88 0.48 -13.55 -0.33
C SER A 88 0.45 -13.08 1.13
N LEU A 89 -0.40 -13.67 1.97
CA LEU A 89 -0.44 -13.31 3.40
C LEU A 89 0.85 -13.67 4.13
N LEU A 90 1.47 -14.80 3.77
CA LEU A 90 2.77 -15.22 4.28
C LEU A 90 3.88 -14.25 3.85
N THR A 91 3.90 -13.85 2.58
CA THR A 91 4.83 -12.83 2.06
C THR A 91 4.65 -11.51 2.80
N LEU A 92 3.42 -11.07 3.02
CA LEU A 92 3.12 -9.86 3.78
C LEU A 92 3.58 -9.96 5.24
N ALA A 93 3.33 -11.08 5.92
CA ALA A 93 3.80 -11.31 7.30
C ALA A 93 5.33 -11.24 7.41
N SER A 94 6.04 -11.59 6.34
CA SER A 94 7.50 -11.49 6.28
C SER A 94 8.02 -10.09 5.93
N TYR A 95 7.16 -9.17 5.50
CA TYR A 95 7.54 -7.82 5.04
C TYR A 95 8.29 -7.03 6.12
N GLY A 96 7.80 -7.07 7.36
CA GLY A 96 8.41 -6.38 8.50
C GLY A 96 9.64 -7.09 9.11
N TRP A 97 10.12 -8.18 8.51
CA TRP A 97 11.30 -8.87 9.01
C TRP A 97 12.58 -8.12 8.65
N ARG A 98 13.59 -8.24 9.52
CA ARG A 98 14.86 -7.53 9.33
C ARG A 98 15.47 -7.85 7.96
N ASN A 99 15.71 -6.81 7.16
CA ASN A 99 16.28 -6.89 5.80
C ASN A 99 15.44 -7.71 4.80
N ASN A 100 14.11 -7.75 4.94
CA ASN A 100 13.25 -8.55 4.07
C ASN A 100 12.24 -7.74 3.24
N THR A 101 12.14 -6.43 3.46
CA THR A 101 11.22 -5.49 2.78
C THR A 101 11.22 -5.66 1.24
N GLU A 102 12.35 -5.39 0.59
CA GLU A 102 12.51 -5.47 -0.88
C GLU A 102 12.21 -6.87 -1.42
N ARG A 103 12.64 -7.89 -0.68
CA ARG A 103 12.43 -9.30 -1.07
C ARG A 103 10.93 -9.65 -1.03
N ALA A 104 10.21 -9.20 -0.01
CA ALA A 104 8.78 -9.43 0.11
C ALA A 104 7.99 -8.64 -0.95
N GLU A 105 8.38 -7.39 -1.26
CA GLU A 105 7.80 -6.61 -2.37
C GLU A 105 7.98 -7.32 -3.71
N THR A 106 9.21 -7.75 -4.01
CA THR A 106 9.53 -8.50 -5.23
C THR A 106 8.73 -9.80 -5.30
N ALA A 107 8.66 -10.55 -4.20
CA ALA A 107 7.90 -11.80 -4.17
C ALA A 107 6.40 -11.55 -4.39
N MET A 108 5.82 -10.53 -3.77
CA MET A 108 4.41 -10.16 -3.93
C MET A 108 4.10 -9.74 -5.37
N ALA A 109 4.96 -8.92 -5.98
CA ALA A 109 4.87 -8.55 -7.39
C ALA A 109 4.85 -9.79 -8.31
N ARG A 110 5.73 -10.77 -8.04
CA ARG A 110 5.76 -12.01 -8.82
C ARG A 110 4.51 -12.86 -8.65
N ILE A 111 3.95 -12.95 -7.44
CA ILE A 111 2.67 -13.63 -7.23
C ILE A 111 1.58 -12.96 -8.07
N PHE A 112 1.54 -11.63 -8.13
CA PHE A 112 0.57 -10.92 -8.96
C PHE A 112 0.80 -11.17 -10.46
N LEU A 113 2.00 -10.89 -10.96
CA LEU A 113 2.31 -10.89 -12.39
C LEU A 113 2.37 -12.28 -13.01
N GLU A 114 2.90 -13.27 -12.28
CA GLU A 114 3.10 -14.63 -12.81
C GLU A 114 1.92 -15.58 -12.54
N ARG A 115 1.02 -15.23 -11.62
CA ARG A 115 -0.12 -16.08 -11.22
C ARG A 115 -1.48 -15.41 -11.33
N ASP A 116 -1.53 -14.19 -11.88
CA ASP A 116 -2.74 -13.40 -12.08
C ASP A 116 -3.60 -13.27 -10.80
N HIS A 117 -2.94 -13.07 -9.65
CA HIS A 117 -3.60 -13.06 -8.35
C HIS A 117 -3.89 -11.63 -7.89
N ALA A 118 -5.09 -11.11 -8.20
CA ALA A 118 -5.47 -9.72 -7.93
C ALA A 118 -5.34 -9.28 -6.44
N PHE A 119 -5.41 -10.21 -5.49
CA PHE A 119 -5.15 -9.90 -4.08
C PHE A 119 -3.66 -9.60 -3.82
N ALA A 120 -2.74 -10.27 -4.49
CA ALA A 120 -1.31 -9.91 -4.43
C ALA A 120 -1.05 -8.53 -5.04
N GLY A 121 -1.74 -8.18 -6.14
CA GLY A 121 -1.64 -6.86 -6.78
C GLY A 121 -2.06 -5.72 -5.83
N LEU A 122 -3.15 -5.93 -5.07
CA LEU A 122 -3.53 -5.02 -3.99
C LEU A 122 -2.40 -4.89 -2.96
N LEU A 123 -1.90 -6.01 -2.42
CA LEU A 123 -0.93 -5.97 -1.33
C LEU A 123 0.39 -5.33 -1.76
N VAL A 124 0.93 -5.64 -2.94
CA VAL A 124 2.17 -5.02 -3.42
C VAL A 124 1.97 -3.52 -3.68
N GLY A 125 0.80 -3.11 -4.19
CA GLY A 125 0.47 -1.70 -4.35
C GLY A 125 0.46 -0.94 -3.02
N LEU A 126 -0.05 -1.57 -1.96
CA LEU A 126 -0.02 -1.00 -0.61
C LEU A 126 1.38 -1.02 0.02
N MET A 127 2.15 -2.10 -0.14
CA MET A 127 3.52 -2.20 0.37
C MET A 127 4.44 -1.16 -0.25
N LEU A 128 4.40 -0.99 -1.59
CA LEU A 128 5.21 0.01 -2.29
C LEU A 128 4.79 1.46 -2.00
N SER A 129 3.59 1.64 -1.43
CA SER A 129 3.13 2.92 -0.93
C SER A 129 3.51 3.17 0.54
N ASP A 130 4.03 2.16 1.25
CA ASP A 130 4.51 2.27 2.64
C ASP A 130 5.91 2.88 2.71
N ASP A 131 6.25 3.47 3.84
CA ASP A 131 7.53 4.16 4.08
C ASP A 131 8.63 3.20 4.61
N GLN A 132 8.36 1.89 4.65
CA GLN A 132 9.32 0.88 5.10
C GLN A 132 10.35 0.49 4.03
N GLY A 133 10.02 0.69 2.75
CA GLY A 133 10.92 0.55 1.60
C GLY A 133 11.28 1.89 0.97
N GLU A 134 11.94 1.87 -0.19
CA GLU A 134 11.99 3.05 -1.04
C GLU A 134 10.62 3.21 -1.71
N ALA A 135 9.80 4.10 -1.17
CA ALA A 135 8.44 4.31 -1.66
C ALA A 135 8.44 4.65 -3.17
N ASP A 136 7.80 3.79 -3.97
CA ASP A 136 7.60 3.99 -5.41
C ASP A 136 6.10 4.19 -5.67
N PHE A 137 5.67 5.45 -5.57
CA PHE A 137 4.28 5.84 -5.75
C PHE A 137 3.75 5.56 -7.18
N TYR A 138 4.62 5.51 -8.19
CA TYR A 138 4.20 5.19 -9.55
C TYR A 138 3.90 3.71 -9.70
N GLN A 139 4.80 2.85 -9.20
CA GLN A 139 4.55 1.40 -9.20
C GLN A 139 3.39 1.03 -8.28
N ALA A 140 3.32 1.61 -7.08
CA ALA A 140 2.21 1.40 -6.15
C ALA A 140 0.86 1.64 -6.83
N ARG A 141 0.73 2.80 -7.51
CA ARG A 141 -0.48 3.13 -8.27
C ARG A 141 -0.76 2.14 -9.39
N ALA A 142 0.26 1.75 -10.16
CA ALA A 142 0.10 0.80 -11.26
C ALA A 142 -0.46 -0.53 -10.76
N TYR A 143 0.11 -1.10 -9.71
CA TYR A 143 -0.39 -2.35 -9.13
C TYR A 143 -1.81 -2.23 -8.57
N LEU A 144 -2.15 -1.12 -7.90
CA LEU A 144 -3.52 -0.87 -7.43
C LEU A 144 -4.52 -0.77 -8.61
N ALA A 145 -4.15 -0.09 -9.69
CA ALA A 145 -4.97 0.00 -10.89
C ALA A 145 -5.16 -1.35 -11.57
N ASP A 146 -4.10 -2.14 -11.68
CA ASP A 146 -4.15 -3.44 -12.33
C ASP A 146 -4.96 -4.45 -11.52
N ALA A 147 -4.80 -4.46 -10.20
CA ALA A 147 -5.63 -5.25 -9.29
C ALA A 147 -7.11 -4.83 -9.34
N SER A 148 -7.42 -3.52 -9.43
CA SER A 148 -8.79 -3.02 -9.61
C SER A 148 -9.38 -3.52 -10.93
N ARG A 149 -8.64 -3.44 -12.04
CA ARG A 149 -9.06 -3.97 -13.35
C ARG A 149 -9.28 -5.49 -13.33
N ALA A 150 -8.52 -6.22 -12.52
CA ALA A 150 -8.71 -7.65 -12.27
C ALA A 150 -9.89 -7.96 -11.32
N GLY A 151 -10.67 -6.95 -10.91
CA GLY A 151 -11.90 -7.12 -10.12
C GLY A 151 -11.72 -7.03 -8.61
N ASN A 152 -10.55 -6.64 -8.11
CA ASN A 152 -10.32 -6.45 -6.68
C ASN A 152 -10.94 -5.12 -6.19
N ARG A 153 -12.06 -5.20 -5.46
CA ARG A 153 -12.81 -4.04 -4.94
C ARG A 153 -12.03 -3.23 -3.90
N ASP A 154 -11.20 -3.88 -3.09
CA ASP A 154 -10.38 -3.17 -2.12
C ASP A 154 -9.32 -2.34 -2.85
N ALA A 155 -8.75 -2.87 -3.94
CA ALA A 155 -7.82 -2.13 -4.78
C ALA A 155 -8.47 -0.89 -5.43
N ASP A 156 -9.72 -1.00 -5.87
CA ASP A 156 -10.48 0.15 -6.38
C ASP A 156 -10.65 1.26 -5.31
N ALA A 157 -11.03 0.87 -4.08
CA ALA A 157 -11.18 1.80 -2.97
C ALA A 157 -9.85 2.47 -2.58
N PHE A 158 -8.76 1.71 -2.54
CA PHE A 158 -7.43 2.22 -2.23
C PHE A 158 -6.87 3.10 -3.35
N LEU A 159 -7.07 2.73 -4.61
CA LEU A 159 -6.66 3.56 -5.75
C LEU A 159 -7.33 4.94 -5.70
N ALA A 160 -8.61 5.00 -5.36
CA ALA A 160 -9.32 6.27 -5.24
C ALA A 160 -8.77 7.17 -4.11
N LEU A 161 -8.35 6.57 -2.99
CA LEU A 161 -7.68 7.30 -1.88
C LEU A 161 -6.27 7.72 -2.27
N PHE A 162 -5.50 6.82 -2.87
CA PHE A 162 -4.16 7.05 -3.39
C PHE A 162 -4.14 8.23 -4.37
N ASP A 163 -5.05 8.22 -5.34
CA ASP A 163 -5.19 9.29 -6.34
C ASP A 163 -5.64 10.62 -5.75
N ARG A 164 -6.22 10.67 -4.54
CA ARG A 164 -6.49 11.94 -3.84
C ARG A 164 -5.25 12.46 -3.12
N CYS A 165 -4.50 11.57 -2.46
CA CYS A 165 -3.27 11.93 -1.76
C CYS A 165 -2.12 12.28 -2.71
N HIS A 166 -1.94 11.56 -3.82
CA HIS A 166 -0.72 11.69 -4.64
C HIS A 166 -0.93 12.41 -5.99
N ARG A 167 -2.16 12.85 -6.34
CA ARG A 167 -2.45 13.47 -7.66
C ARG A 167 -1.52 14.59 -8.04
N ARG A 168 -1.21 15.47 -7.08
CA ARG A 168 -0.35 16.65 -7.31
C ARG A 168 1.11 16.27 -7.43
N ALA A 169 1.58 15.30 -6.64
CA ALA A 169 2.97 14.84 -6.70
C ALA A 169 3.30 14.15 -8.03
N MET A 170 2.34 13.43 -8.61
CA MET A 170 2.50 12.73 -9.89
C MET A 170 2.31 13.61 -11.15
N ALA A 171 1.85 14.86 -11.01
CA ALA A 171 1.57 15.75 -12.14
C ALA A 171 2.77 16.63 -12.55
N PHE A 172 3.87 16.60 -11.79
CA PHE A 172 5.04 17.47 -12.01
C PHE A 172 6.29 16.74 -12.52
N ASN A 173 6.18 15.46 -12.88
CA ASN A 173 7.26 14.68 -13.51
C ASN A 173 6.80 14.11 -14.86
#